data_AF-A0A497N7H3-F1
#
_entry.id   AF-A0A497N7H3-F1
#
_cell.length_a   1.000
_cell.length_b   1.000
_cell.length_c   1.000
_cell.angle_alpha   90.00
_cell.angle_beta   90.00
_cell.angle_gamma   90.00
#
_symmetry.space_group_name_H-M   'P 1'
#
loop_
_entity.id
_entity.type
_entity.pdbx_description
1 polymer ?
#
loop_
_entity_poly.entity_id
_entity_poly.type
_entity_poly.pdbx_seq_one_letter_code
_entity_poly.pdbx_strand_id
1 'polypeptide(L)'
;TIHAETIDRVFKRLASKPMNIPKVFFEAIDVLTLQVRTERRGRPIRRTKVVAEVTGLHPETLDPKILEVFRWDPATDQHVYLGRSYQLEKIAADKGISMAEVERELERRRQVLEWMVRRNLRDYKTVASIIREYYADPRRVLMKARVGA
;
A
#
# COMPACT_ATOMS: atom_id res chain seq x y z
N THR A 1 -14.73 -0.44 -1.84
CA THR A 1 -14.01 0.57 -2.66
C THR A 1 -14.88 1.78 -2.82
N ILE A 2 -14.31 2.97 -3.04
CA ILE A 2 -15.04 4.23 -3.23
C ILE A 2 -14.70 4.81 -4.61
N HIS A 3 -15.69 5.40 -5.28
CA HIS A 3 -15.45 6.07 -6.56
C HIS A 3 -15.03 7.52 -6.33
N ALA A 4 -13.75 7.84 -6.50
CA ALA A 4 -13.21 9.18 -6.40
C ALA A 4 -11.91 9.32 -7.21
N GLU A 5 -11.67 10.51 -7.74
CA GLU A 5 -10.50 10.82 -8.58
C GLU A 5 -9.30 11.39 -7.78
N THR A 6 -9.58 11.94 -6.59
CA THR A 6 -8.57 12.50 -5.68
C THR A 6 -8.87 12.09 -4.24
N ILE A 7 -7.85 12.20 -3.38
CA ILE A 7 -7.98 11.93 -1.94
C ILE A 7 -9.03 12.86 -1.32
N ASP A 8 -9.02 14.15 -1.66
CA ASP A 8 -10.03 15.10 -1.15
C ASP A 8 -11.45 14.70 -1.54
N ARG A 9 -11.64 14.18 -2.76
CA ARG A 9 -12.95 13.68 -3.22
C ARG A 9 -13.37 12.42 -2.47
N VAL A 10 -12.44 11.57 -2.02
CA VAL A 10 -12.74 10.43 -1.14
C VAL A 10 -13.40 10.93 0.14
N PHE A 11 -12.74 11.84 0.86
CA PHE A 11 -13.25 12.35 2.14
C PHE A 11 -14.52 13.17 2.00
N LYS A 12 -14.62 14.01 0.95
CA LYS A 12 -15.87 14.73 0.65
C LYS A 12 -17.03 13.78 0.42
N ARG A 13 -16.81 12.66 -0.29
CA ARG A 13 -17.86 11.65 -0.48
C ARG A 13 -18.22 10.98 0.83
N LEU A 14 -17.25 10.55 1.64
CA LEU A 14 -17.51 9.91 2.94
C LEU A 14 -18.35 10.83 3.86
N ALA A 15 -18.04 12.13 3.87
CA ALA A 15 -18.78 13.11 4.66
C ALA A 15 -20.17 13.44 4.11
N SER A 16 -20.40 13.28 2.80
CA SER A 16 -21.65 13.64 2.15
C SER A 16 -22.69 12.52 2.22
N LYS A 17 -23.98 12.87 2.12
CA LYS A 17 -25.03 11.86 1.90
C LYS A 17 -24.73 11.04 0.63
N PRO A 18 -25.06 9.73 0.61
CA PRO A 18 -25.76 8.98 1.65
C PRO A 18 -24.87 8.44 2.78
N MET A 19 -23.54 8.58 2.69
CA MET A 19 -22.62 8.00 3.68
C MET A 19 -22.65 8.78 5.00
N ASN A 20 -22.61 10.11 4.93
CA ASN A 20 -22.78 11.00 6.08
C ASN A 20 -21.88 10.65 7.28
N ILE A 21 -20.62 10.26 7.01
CA ILE A 21 -19.66 9.85 8.04
C ILE A 21 -19.07 11.10 8.70
N PRO A 22 -19.18 11.25 10.03
CA PRO A 22 -18.53 12.35 10.74
C PRO A 22 -17.00 12.36 10.55
N LYS A 23 -16.44 13.54 10.32
CA LYS A 23 -14.99 13.71 10.05
C LYS A 23 -14.08 13.16 11.14
N VAL A 24 -14.54 13.17 12.39
CA VAL A 24 -13.81 12.59 13.54
C VAL A 24 -13.43 11.12 13.33
N PHE A 25 -14.16 10.38 12.49
CA PHE A 25 -13.86 8.98 12.19
C PHE A 25 -12.84 8.80 11.06
N PHE A 26 -12.44 9.86 10.36
CA PHE A 26 -11.47 9.75 9.26
C PHE A 26 -10.08 9.34 9.75
N GLU A 27 -9.77 9.57 11.03
CA GLU A 27 -8.55 9.08 11.67
C GLU A 27 -8.46 7.55 11.70
N ALA A 28 -9.59 6.84 11.62
CA ALA A 28 -9.60 5.37 11.59
C ALA A 28 -9.16 4.77 10.24
N ILE A 29 -8.90 5.60 9.22
CA ILE A 29 -8.47 5.15 7.89
C ILE A 29 -6.95 5.16 7.83
N ASP A 30 -6.27 4.01 7.93
CA ASP A 30 -4.80 4.00 7.94
C ASP A 30 -4.16 4.32 6.59
N VAL A 31 -4.66 3.69 5.50
CA VAL A 31 -4.05 3.73 4.16
C VAL A 31 -5.13 3.90 3.07
N LEU A 32 -4.83 4.74 2.09
CA LEU A 32 -5.63 4.99 0.90
C LEU A 32 -4.81 4.67 -0.35
N THR A 33 -5.44 4.04 -1.34
CA THR A 33 -4.85 3.87 -2.67
C THR A 33 -5.77 4.44 -3.74
N LEU A 34 -5.23 5.29 -4.61
CA LEU A 34 -5.96 5.83 -5.76
C LEU A 34 -5.62 5.01 -7.01
N GLN A 35 -6.63 4.37 -7.57
CA GLN A 35 -6.50 3.57 -8.78
C GLN A 35 -6.90 4.40 -10.01
N VAL A 36 -6.03 4.49 -11.02
CA VAL A 36 -6.32 5.17 -12.28
C VAL A 36 -6.32 4.17 -13.44
N ARG A 37 -7.25 4.35 -14.38
CA ARG A 37 -7.23 3.72 -15.70
C ARG A 37 -6.82 4.80 -16.69
N THR A 38 -5.76 4.56 -17.44
CA THR A 38 -5.24 5.48 -18.45
C THR A 38 -4.76 4.70 -19.68
N GLU A 39 -4.20 5.39 -20.66
CA GLU A 39 -3.62 4.80 -21.85
C GLU A 39 -2.12 5.09 -21.90
N ARG A 40 -1.34 4.10 -22.35
CA ARG A 40 0.07 4.29 -22.70
C ARG A 40 0.36 3.54 -23.99
N ARG A 41 0.85 4.25 -25.01
CA ARG A 41 1.15 3.70 -26.35
C ARG A 41 -0.05 2.96 -26.97
N GLY A 42 -1.24 3.58 -26.98
CA GLY A 42 -2.43 2.96 -27.57
C GLY A 42 -3.05 1.83 -26.76
N ARG A 43 -2.50 1.50 -25.57
CA ARG A 43 -2.95 0.37 -24.76
C ARG A 43 -3.50 0.83 -23.41
N PRO A 44 -4.69 0.34 -23.00
CA PRO A 44 -5.23 0.65 -21.69
C PRO A 44 -4.36 0.01 -20.60
N ILE A 45 -4.03 0.81 -19.59
CA ILE A 45 -3.30 0.37 -18.40
C ILE A 45 -4.05 0.80 -17.15
N ARG A 46 -3.84 0.03 -16.06
CA ARG A 46 -4.28 0.39 -14.71
C ARG A 46 -3.07 0.57 -13.82
N ARG A 47 -3.05 1.64 -13.03
CA ARG A 47 -1.96 1.99 -12.13
C ARG A 47 -2.50 2.48 -10.79
N THR A 48 -1.76 2.19 -9.73
CA THR A 48 -1.96 2.86 -8.44
C THR A 48 -1.29 4.22 -8.53
N LYS A 49 -2.08 5.28 -8.72
CA LYS A 49 -1.58 6.65 -8.89
C LYS A 49 -0.87 7.16 -7.64
N VAL A 50 -1.47 6.91 -6.47
CA VAL A 50 -0.98 7.35 -5.16
C VAL A 50 -1.29 6.27 -4.14
N VAL A 51 -0.33 6.02 -3.23
CA VAL A 51 -0.55 5.39 -1.93
C VAL A 51 -0.32 6.46 -0.88
N ALA A 52 -1.30 6.70 -0.02
CA ALA A 52 -1.22 7.70 1.03
C ALA A 52 -1.71 7.13 2.36
N GLU A 53 -1.24 7.72 3.45
CA GLU A 53 -1.58 7.37 4.82
C GLU A 53 -2.29 8.53 5.49
N VAL A 54 -3.29 8.25 6.33
CA VAL A 54 -3.83 9.25 7.25
C VAL A 54 -3.04 9.18 8.54
N THR A 55 -2.49 10.31 8.97
CA THR A 55 -1.63 10.38 10.15
C THR A 55 -2.31 11.07 11.34
N GLY A 56 -3.64 11.21 11.29
CA GLY A 56 -4.45 11.93 12.25
C GLY A 56 -5.29 13.04 11.61
N LEU A 57 -5.85 13.93 12.45
CA LEU A 57 -6.67 15.05 12.01
C LEU A 57 -6.01 16.40 12.29
N HIS A 58 -6.39 17.41 11.51
CA HIS A 58 -6.16 18.82 11.83
C HIS A 58 -7.08 19.23 13.00
N PRO A 59 -6.55 19.76 14.12
CA PRO A 59 -7.34 20.03 15.33
C PRO A 59 -8.52 20.99 15.11
N GLU A 60 -8.38 21.97 14.21
CA GLU A 60 -9.38 23.01 14.00
C GLU A 60 -10.45 22.60 12.98
N THR A 61 -10.06 21.97 11.87
CA THR A 61 -10.97 21.67 10.76
C THR A 61 -11.50 20.24 10.76
N LEU A 62 -10.88 19.36 11.56
CA LEU A 62 -11.06 17.91 11.56
C LEU A 62 -10.80 17.28 10.19
N ASP A 63 -10.08 17.97 9.31
CA ASP A 63 -9.66 17.38 8.04
C ASP A 63 -8.53 16.38 8.28
N PRO A 64 -8.47 15.30 7.50
CA PRO A 64 -7.44 14.28 7.65
C PRO A 64 -6.08 14.82 7.18
N LYS A 65 -5.05 14.57 7.99
CA LYS A 65 -3.65 14.82 7.62
C LYS A 65 -3.18 13.68 6.72
N ILE A 66 -2.76 14.02 5.50
CA ILE A 66 -2.39 13.04 4.48
C ILE A 66 -0.88 13.05 4.25
N LEU A 67 -0.27 11.87 4.33
CA LEU A 67 1.11 11.62 3.93
C LEU A 67 1.13 10.73 2.69
N GLU A 68 1.60 11.23 1.55
CA GLU A 68 1.83 10.37 0.39
C GLU A 68 3.10 9.55 0.57
N VAL A 69 2.99 8.23 0.37
CA VAL A 69 4.08 7.27 0.55
C VAL A 69 4.65 6.84 -0.81
N PHE A 70 3.76 6.59 -1.78
CA PHE A 70 4.15 6.27 -3.15
C PHE A 70 3.36 7.10 -4.15
N ARG A 71 4.02 7.49 -5.24
CA ARG A 71 3.41 8.17 -6.37
C ARG A 71 3.85 7.55 -7.69
N TRP A 72 2.91 7.34 -8.60
CA TRP A 72 3.20 6.91 -9.96
C TRP A 72 3.60 8.11 -10.84
N ASP A 73 4.73 8.00 -11.51
CA ASP A 73 5.17 8.93 -12.55
C ASP A 73 4.69 8.45 -13.94
N PRO A 74 3.78 9.18 -14.60
CA PRO A 74 3.28 8.80 -15.92
C PRO A 74 4.33 8.85 -17.03
N ALA A 75 5.36 9.70 -16.91
CA ALA A 75 6.38 9.85 -17.93
C ALA A 75 7.25 8.58 -18.02
N THR A 76 7.74 8.11 -16.88
CA THR A 76 8.59 6.91 -16.79
C THR A 76 7.80 5.61 -16.62
N ASP A 77 6.54 5.70 -16.18
CA ASP A 77 5.69 4.57 -15.75
C ASP A 77 6.30 3.77 -14.59
N GLN A 78 6.85 4.51 -13.63
CA GLN A 78 7.45 3.95 -12.42
C GLN A 78 6.72 4.47 -11.18
N HIS A 79 6.76 3.69 -10.11
CA HIS A 79 6.29 4.14 -8.79
C HIS A 79 7.50 4.64 -8.01
N VAL A 80 7.41 5.87 -7.52
CA VAL A 80 8.44 6.54 -6.72
C VAL A 80 8.02 6.44 -5.25
N TYR A 81 8.94 5.95 -4.41
CA TYR A 81 8.80 6.02 -2.95
C TYR A 81 9.18 7.41 -2.47
N LEU A 82 8.35 8.03 -1.63
CA LEU A 82 8.52 9.41 -1.18
C LEU A 82 9.31 9.52 0.15
N GLY A 83 9.84 8.42 0.66
CA GLY A 83 10.88 8.41 1.68
C GLY A 83 10.41 8.11 3.11
N ARG A 84 9.11 8.13 3.39
CA ARG A 84 8.58 7.87 4.74
C ARG A 84 7.23 7.15 4.72
N SER A 85 7.00 6.30 5.72
CA SER A 85 5.68 5.74 6.05
C SER A 85 5.45 5.87 7.56
N TYR A 86 4.42 6.62 7.92
CA TYR A 86 3.96 6.78 9.30
C TYR A 86 3.41 5.46 9.85
N GLN A 87 2.74 4.67 9.01
CA GLN A 87 2.19 3.39 9.44
C GLN A 87 3.28 2.35 9.77
N LEU A 88 4.39 2.36 9.03
CA LEU A 88 5.53 1.50 9.37
C LEU A 88 6.20 1.92 10.68
N GLU A 89 6.31 3.22 10.96
CA GLU A 89 6.79 3.74 12.25
C GLU A 89 5.89 3.31 13.41
N LYS A 90 4.57 3.40 13.22
CA LYS A 90 3.58 2.92 14.20
C LYS A 90 3.70 1.42 14.45
N ILE A 91 3.82 0.61 13.39
CA ILE A 91 4.04 -0.84 13.50
C ILE A 91 5.33 -1.16 14.25
N ALA A 92 6.40 -0.40 14.01
CA ALA A 92 7.67 -0.57 14.72
C ALA A 92 7.48 -0.32 16.23
N ALA A 93 6.83 0.80 16.58
CA ALA A 93 6.54 1.16 17.97
C ALA A 93 5.63 0.15 18.66
N ASP A 94 4.52 -0.24 18.04
CA ASP A 94 3.54 -1.20 18.59
C ASP A 94 4.15 -2.58 18.85
N LYS A 95 5.13 -2.98 18.03
CA LYS A 95 5.85 -4.25 18.19
C LYS A 95 7.11 -4.15 19.05
N GLY A 96 7.51 -2.94 19.46
CA GLY A 96 8.77 -2.72 20.18
C GLY A 96 10.02 -3.09 19.38
N ILE A 97 9.99 -2.93 18.04
CA ILE A 97 11.10 -3.23 17.14
C ILE A 97 11.63 -1.96 16.46
N SER A 98 12.86 -2.02 15.97
CA SER A 98 13.48 -0.91 15.23
C SER A 98 12.93 -0.76 13.80
N MET A 99 13.01 0.45 13.23
CA MET A 99 12.71 0.66 11.81
C MET A 99 13.58 -0.18 10.89
N ALA A 100 14.85 -0.44 11.27
CA ALA A 100 15.72 -1.34 10.53
C ALA A 100 15.19 -2.78 10.48
N GLU A 101 14.51 -3.25 11.53
CA GLU A 101 13.85 -4.57 11.52
C GLU A 101 12.63 -4.61 10.60
N VAL A 102 11.84 -3.53 10.59
CA VAL A 102 10.71 -3.37 9.69
C VAL A 102 11.18 -3.37 8.23
N GLU A 103 12.22 -2.60 7.90
CA GLU A 103 12.83 -2.57 6.57
C GLU A 103 13.35 -3.95 6.15
N ARG A 104 14.02 -4.68 7.04
CA ARG A 104 14.45 -6.06 6.77
C ARG A 104 13.29 -7.01 6.49
N GLU A 105 12.14 -6.84 7.17
CA GLU A 105 10.94 -7.64 6.88
C GLU A 105 10.31 -7.25 5.53
N LEU A 106 10.23 -5.95 5.20
CA LEU A 106 9.74 -5.48 3.91
C LEU A 106 10.59 -5.99 2.76
N GLU A 107 11.91 -5.96 2.90
CA GLU A 107 12.85 -6.49 1.92
C GLU A 107 12.65 -7.99 1.70
N ARG A 108 12.47 -8.77 2.78
CA ARG A 108 12.17 -10.20 2.68
C ARG A 108 10.85 -10.46 1.94
N ARG A 109 9.79 -9.71 2.25
CA ARG A 109 8.50 -9.81 1.55
C ARG A 109 8.63 -9.42 0.07
N ARG A 110 9.38 -8.37 -0.24
CA ARG A 110 9.69 -7.94 -1.61
C ARG A 110 10.36 -9.06 -2.40
N GLN A 111 11.39 -9.68 -1.85
CA GLN A 111 12.11 -10.79 -2.48
C GLN A 111 11.19 -11.97 -2.82
N VAL A 112 10.26 -12.31 -1.92
CA VAL A 112 9.28 -13.38 -2.16
C VAL A 112 8.34 -13.01 -3.32
N LEU A 113 7.80 -11.80 -3.33
CA LEU A 113 6.91 -11.34 -4.41
C LEU A 113 7.64 -11.28 -5.76
N GLU A 114 8.87 -10.76 -5.80
CA GLU A 114 9.70 -10.72 -7.00
C GLU A 114 10.04 -12.13 -7.51
N TRP A 115 10.33 -13.06 -6.62
CA TRP A 115 10.53 -14.46 -6.98
C TRP A 115 9.27 -15.08 -7.61
N MET A 116 8.09 -14.82 -7.05
CA MET A 116 6.81 -15.28 -7.61
C MET A 116 6.58 -14.74 -9.03
N VAL A 117 6.89 -13.46 -9.26
CA VAL A 117 6.81 -12.85 -10.60
C VAL A 117 7.79 -13.50 -11.56
N ARG A 118 9.07 -13.68 -11.17
CA ARG A 118 10.10 -14.31 -12.01
C ARG A 118 9.75 -15.75 -12.38
N ARG A 119 9.14 -16.49 -11.46
CA ARG A 119 8.66 -17.88 -11.67
C ARG A 119 7.29 -17.97 -12.36
N ASN A 120 6.71 -16.83 -12.76
CA ASN A 120 5.40 -16.76 -13.40
C ASN A 120 4.27 -17.38 -12.55
N LEU A 121 4.39 -17.32 -11.22
CA LEU A 121 3.38 -17.81 -10.26
C LEU A 121 2.30 -16.75 -10.10
N ARG A 122 1.22 -16.87 -10.88
CA ARG A 122 0.17 -15.86 -10.98
C ARG A 122 -1.21 -16.33 -10.55
N ASP A 123 -1.43 -17.64 -10.41
CA ASP A 123 -2.72 -18.16 -10.00
C ASP A 123 -2.99 -17.85 -8.52
N TYR A 124 -4.23 -17.47 -8.22
CA TYR A 124 -4.62 -17.02 -6.88
C TYR A 124 -4.36 -18.07 -5.80
N LYS A 125 -4.58 -19.37 -6.10
CA LYS A 125 -4.43 -20.44 -5.10
C LYS A 125 -2.98 -20.63 -4.71
N THR A 126 -2.07 -20.66 -5.68
CA THR A 126 -0.62 -20.74 -5.44
C THR A 126 -0.12 -19.51 -4.70
N VAL A 127 -0.50 -18.31 -5.14
CA VAL A 127 -0.11 -17.06 -4.48
C VAL A 127 -0.54 -17.06 -3.00
N ALA A 128 -1.80 -17.38 -2.73
CA ALA A 128 -2.33 -17.44 -1.37
C ALA A 128 -1.63 -18.53 -0.52
N SER A 129 -1.31 -19.67 -1.13
CA SER A 129 -0.58 -20.75 -0.45
C SER A 129 0.83 -20.31 -0.02
N ILE A 130 1.58 -19.66 -0.91
CA ILE A 130 2.93 -19.15 -0.63
C ILE A 130 2.88 -18.09 0.48
N ILE A 131 1.92 -17.17 0.42
CA ILE A 131 1.75 -16.15 1.46
C ILE A 131 1.46 -16.80 2.82
N ARG A 132 0.56 -17.81 2.88
CA ARG A 132 0.31 -18.56 4.12
C ARG A 132 1.55 -19.29 4.62
N GLU A 133 2.31 -19.91 3.73
CA GLU A 133 3.58 -20.57 4.09
C GLU A 133 4.58 -19.55 4.65
N TYR A 134 4.66 -18.34 4.08
CA TYR A 134 5.54 -17.28 4.59
C TYR A 134 5.13 -16.83 6.00
N TYR A 135 3.83 -16.74 6.29
CA TYR A 135 3.36 -16.45 7.65
C TYR A 135 3.70 -17.55 8.65
N ALA A 136 3.70 -18.82 8.23
CA ALA A 136 4.02 -19.95 9.09
C ALA A 136 5.54 -20.13 9.30
N ASP A 137 6.32 -20.03 8.22
CA ASP A 137 7.79 -20.15 8.22
C ASP A 137 8.40 -19.28 7.11
N PRO A 138 8.77 -18.03 7.42
CA PRO A 138 9.41 -17.13 6.46
C PRO A 138 10.73 -17.68 5.91
N ARG A 139 11.50 -18.42 6.73
CA ARG A 139 12.84 -18.91 6.35
C ARG A 139 12.73 -19.93 5.23
N ARG A 140 11.79 -20.86 5.35
CA ARG A 140 11.52 -21.89 4.34
C ARG A 140 11.16 -21.29 2.99
N VAL A 141 10.27 -20.28 2.97
CA VAL A 141 9.87 -19.62 1.71
C VAL A 141 11.04 -18.82 1.12
N LEU A 142 11.83 -18.12 1.94
CA LEU A 142 13.00 -17.39 1.47
C LEU A 142 14.08 -18.29 0.90
N MET A 143 14.29 -19.49 1.47
CA MET A 143 15.20 -20.48 0.87
C MET A 143 14.73 -20.90 -0.52
N LYS A 144 13.43 -21.20 -0.69
CA LYS A 144 12.86 -21.49 -2.03
C LYS A 144 13.06 -20.33 -3.00
N ALA A 145 12.86 -19.10 -2.53
CA ALA A 145 13.01 -17.90 -3.34
C ALA A 145 14.46 -17.65 -3.80
N ARG A 146 15.44 -18.04 -2.98
CA ARG A 146 16.88 -17.91 -3.28
C ARG A 146 17.43 -19.04 -4.13
N VAL A 147 17.07 -20.29 -3.82
CA VAL A 147 17.54 -21.48 -4.54
C VAL A 147 16.88 -21.58 -5.92
N GLY A 148 15.67 -21.03 -6.05
CA GLY A 148 14.97 -20.94 -7.33
C GLY A 148 15.23 -19.66 -8.12
N ALA A 149 16.22 -18.84 -7.75
CA ALA A 149 16.59 -17.64 -8.48
C ALA A 149 17.37 -17.93 -9.76
#